data_AF-A0A3S9N0X0-F1
#
_entry.id   AF-A0A3S9N0X0-F1
#
_cell.length_a   1.000
_cell.length_b   1.000
_cell.length_c   1.000
_cell.angle_alpha   90.00
_cell.angle_beta   90.00
_cell.angle_gamma   90.00
#
_symmetry.space_group_name_H-M   'P 1'
#
loop_
_entity.id
_entity.type
_entity.pdbx_description
1 polymer ?
#
loop_
_entity_poly.entity_id
_entity_poly.type
_entity_poly.pdbx_seq_one_letter_code
_entity_poly.pdbx_strand_id
1 'polypeptide(L)'
;MDKKIPSNPLIERLPPHLKQFIKPQNYEEYTAQDQAVWRHVMRKNVEYLSQVAHGSYMAGLRKTGISIEEIPSMYGMNRILKEIGWAAVAVDGFIPPAAFMEFQAYKILVIAADIRKFENIEYTPAPDIIHEAAGHAPIIASPDYAEYLRRFGEIGSKAISSAHDHEMYEAVRRLSILKEQRSGENDNDLKNQIEQAENLVDELQNKKVEPSEMALIRNLHWWTVEYGLIGTLEDPKLYGAGLLSSIGESKSCLEPEVEKRSYSIDAAYQDFDITRKQPHLYVTPNFAHLSEVLEEFANTMAVRKGGHRGLQKLIDSKSLGTIELSTGLQVSGVFTRMIKNEDQEVIFFETTGKTALAYREKELIGHGTATHHQGFLSPVGKLKGINLAIEDMGPRDLQAYNFYDNERIEFTYESGIRVEGLNITGMRNLNGKLMLIQFTDCTITYKDEVLFSPVDGVLNLAVGKDIVSAYAGPADYHSFDLIYHESETTTAKNPISKKEQSLQELYKKVRHYREEDKINDDTLRKLRDEVQNNHAEQWLLISEIDELLES
;
A
#
# COMPACT_ATOMS: atom_id res chain seq x y z
N MET A 1 28.37 -6.62 -13.02
CA MET A 1 28.24 -5.15 -13.06
C MET A 1 27.27 -4.76 -11.96
N ASP A 2 27.55 -3.67 -11.26
CA ASP A 2 26.98 -3.32 -9.96
C ASP A 2 25.45 -3.51 -9.88
N LYS A 3 25.00 -4.36 -8.96
CA LYS A 3 23.60 -4.55 -8.52
C LYS A 3 23.08 -3.30 -7.78
N LYS A 4 23.21 -2.12 -8.38
CA LYS A 4 22.87 -0.84 -7.75
C LYS A 4 21.50 -0.39 -8.21
N ILE A 5 20.61 -0.17 -7.24
CA ILE A 5 19.37 0.56 -7.43
C ILE A 5 19.74 1.94 -8.02
N PRO A 6 19.19 2.34 -9.18
CA PRO A 6 19.49 3.64 -9.76
C PRO A 6 19.20 4.77 -8.77
N SER A 7 20.17 5.69 -8.57
CA SER A 7 19.97 6.86 -7.71
C SER A 7 18.89 7.77 -8.30
N ASN A 8 17.85 8.03 -7.50
CA ASN A 8 16.76 8.94 -7.80
C ASN A 8 16.41 9.69 -6.51
N PRO A 9 16.29 11.03 -6.52
CA PRO A 9 15.96 11.82 -5.33
C PRO A 9 14.69 11.39 -4.60
N LEU A 10 13.69 10.84 -5.31
CA LEU A 10 12.46 10.31 -4.72
C LEU A 10 12.72 9.02 -3.95
N ILE A 11 13.49 8.10 -4.54
CA ILE A 11 13.88 6.83 -3.92
C ILE A 11 14.78 7.07 -2.69
N GLU A 12 15.68 8.06 -2.76
CA GLU A 12 16.56 8.41 -1.65
C GLU A 12 15.80 8.93 -0.42
N ARG A 13 14.68 9.63 -0.65
CA ARG A 13 13.81 10.18 0.41
C ARG A 13 12.87 9.15 1.04
N LEU A 14 12.78 7.95 0.48
CA LEU A 14 11.94 6.91 1.04
C LEU A 14 12.36 6.59 2.49
N PRO A 15 11.38 6.40 3.38
CA PRO A 15 11.60 5.84 4.71
C PRO A 15 12.37 4.50 4.66
N PRO A 16 13.22 4.20 5.66
CA PRO A 16 13.98 2.96 5.71
C PRO A 16 13.09 1.71 5.62
N HIS A 17 11.91 1.73 6.23
CA HIS A 17 10.97 0.60 6.23
C HIS A 17 10.29 0.34 4.88
N LEU A 18 10.36 1.27 3.93
CA LEU A 18 9.95 0.99 2.54
C LEU A 18 11.13 0.46 1.71
N LYS A 19 12.34 0.93 1.98
CA LYS A 19 13.54 0.54 1.22
C LYS A 19 13.84 -0.96 1.31
N GLN A 20 13.45 -1.63 2.39
CA GLN A 20 13.61 -3.09 2.54
C GLN A 20 12.88 -3.91 1.48
N PHE A 21 11.82 -3.38 0.86
CA PHE A 21 11.07 -4.09 -0.19
C PHE A 21 11.68 -3.90 -1.58
N ILE A 22 12.59 -2.94 -1.74
CA ILE A 22 13.18 -2.61 -3.05
C ILE A 22 14.26 -3.62 -3.39
N LYS A 23 14.14 -4.23 -4.57
CA LYS A 23 15.15 -5.13 -5.13
C LYS A 23 15.77 -4.56 -6.41
N PRO A 24 17.02 -4.93 -6.74
CA PRO A 24 17.57 -4.60 -8.05
C PRO A 24 16.78 -5.36 -9.13
N GLN A 25 16.44 -4.69 -10.23
CA GLN A 25 15.98 -5.38 -11.44
C GLN A 25 17.20 -6.03 -12.11
N ASN A 26 17.32 -7.36 -12.02
CA ASN A 26 18.37 -8.11 -12.70
C ASN A 26 18.03 -8.25 -14.19
N TYR A 27 18.16 -7.16 -14.96
CA TYR A 27 17.72 -7.08 -16.35
C TYR A 27 18.33 -8.15 -17.27
N GLU A 28 19.58 -8.55 -17.00
CA GLU A 28 20.28 -9.61 -17.74
C GLU A 28 19.63 -10.99 -17.60
N GLU A 29 18.72 -11.16 -16.65
CA GLU A 29 17.98 -12.41 -16.48
C GLU A 29 16.76 -12.53 -17.41
N TYR A 30 16.34 -11.46 -18.09
CA TYR A 30 15.32 -11.56 -19.13
C TYR A 30 15.91 -12.23 -20.37
N THR A 31 15.32 -13.35 -20.75
CA THR A 31 15.71 -14.10 -21.93
C THR A 31 15.21 -13.43 -23.21
N ALA A 32 15.70 -13.87 -24.37
CA ALA A 32 15.16 -13.44 -25.66
C ALA A 32 13.68 -13.86 -25.85
N GLN A 33 13.26 -14.96 -25.22
CA GLN A 33 11.85 -15.38 -25.22
C GLN A 33 10.98 -14.41 -24.41
N ASP A 34 11.46 -13.97 -23.23
CA ASP A 34 10.76 -12.97 -22.41
C ASP A 34 10.54 -11.66 -23.18
N GLN A 35 11.57 -11.21 -23.91
CA GLN A 35 11.48 -10.02 -24.76
C GLN A 35 10.50 -10.20 -25.93
N ALA A 36 10.39 -11.41 -26.50
CA ALA A 36 9.39 -11.72 -27.51
C ALA A 36 7.97 -11.74 -26.93
N VAL A 37 7.78 -12.29 -25.72
CA VAL A 37 6.50 -12.28 -25.00
C VAL A 37 6.05 -10.85 -24.76
N TRP A 38 6.93 -10.00 -24.22
CA TRP A 38 6.68 -8.57 -24.04
C TRP A 38 6.23 -7.90 -25.34
N ARG A 39 7.02 -8.05 -26.40
CA ARG A 39 6.78 -7.43 -27.71
C ARG A 39 5.41 -7.83 -28.27
N HIS A 40 5.12 -9.13 -28.26
CA HIS A 40 3.86 -9.65 -28.75
C HIS A 40 2.66 -9.06 -28.00
N VAL A 41 2.69 -9.12 -26.67
CA VAL A 41 1.61 -8.60 -25.82
C VAL A 41 1.46 -7.09 -26.01
N MET A 42 2.55 -6.34 -26.00
CA MET A 42 2.52 -4.89 -26.16
C MET A 42 2.00 -4.45 -27.53
N ARG A 43 2.37 -5.13 -28.61
CA ARG A 43 1.84 -4.81 -29.95
C ARG A 43 0.34 -5.01 -30.03
N LYS A 44 -0.15 -6.14 -29.53
CA LYS A 44 -1.59 -6.44 -29.48
C LYS A 44 -2.35 -5.46 -28.58
N ASN A 45 -1.78 -5.14 -27.41
CA ASN A 45 -2.35 -4.16 -26.50
C ASN A 45 -2.44 -2.78 -27.14
N VAL A 46 -1.35 -2.26 -27.72
CA VAL A 46 -1.31 -0.92 -28.32
C VAL A 46 -2.26 -0.82 -29.52
N GLU A 47 -2.31 -1.84 -30.38
CA GLU A 47 -3.23 -1.88 -31.53
C GLU A 47 -4.69 -1.66 -31.09
N TYR A 48 -5.14 -2.41 -30.08
CA TYR A 48 -6.52 -2.33 -29.59
C TYR A 48 -6.75 -1.11 -28.69
N LEU A 49 -5.90 -0.89 -27.68
CA LEU A 49 -6.05 0.15 -26.67
C LEU A 49 -5.93 1.57 -27.25
N SER A 50 -5.27 1.75 -28.40
CA SER A 50 -5.25 3.04 -29.09
C SER A 50 -6.65 3.57 -29.45
N GLN A 51 -7.66 2.70 -29.50
CA GLN A 51 -9.04 3.02 -29.88
C GLN A 51 -9.97 3.16 -28.67
N VAL A 52 -9.68 2.45 -27.57
CA VAL A 52 -10.61 2.29 -26.43
C VAL A 52 -10.08 2.81 -25.10
N ALA A 53 -8.76 2.98 -24.94
CA ALA A 53 -8.19 3.53 -23.72
C ALA A 53 -8.36 5.04 -23.63
N HIS A 54 -8.27 5.58 -22.41
CA HIS A 54 -8.25 7.01 -22.17
C HIS A 54 -7.12 7.68 -22.96
N GLY A 55 -7.35 8.90 -23.46
CA GLY A 55 -6.44 9.61 -24.36
C GLY A 55 -5.03 9.85 -23.82
N SER A 56 -4.82 9.74 -22.50
CA SER A 56 -3.49 9.81 -21.89
C SER A 56 -2.64 8.55 -22.12
N TYR A 57 -3.23 7.39 -22.39
CA TYR A 57 -2.54 6.10 -22.37
C TYR A 57 -1.38 6.01 -23.40
N MET A 58 -1.66 6.31 -24.67
CA MET A 58 -0.67 6.21 -25.76
C MET A 58 0.51 7.18 -25.59
N ALA A 59 0.23 8.42 -25.19
CA ALA A 59 1.28 9.38 -24.88
C ALA A 59 2.00 9.03 -23.57
N GLY A 60 1.26 8.41 -22.64
CA GLY A 60 1.71 7.93 -21.35
C GLY A 60 2.81 6.89 -21.46
N LEU A 61 2.65 5.87 -22.31
CA LEU A 61 3.68 4.86 -22.57
C LEU A 61 5.05 5.49 -22.83
N ARG A 62 5.09 6.49 -23.73
CA ARG A 62 6.34 7.21 -24.03
C ARG A 62 6.84 8.04 -22.85
N LYS A 63 5.93 8.72 -22.14
CA LYS A 63 6.23 9.56 -20.97
C LYS A 63 6.58 8.78 -19.70
N THR A 64 6.48 7.46 -19.72
CA THR A 64 6.90 6.59 -18.61
C THR A 64 8.05 5.66 -18.98
N GLY A 65 8.63 5.84 -20.16
CA GLY A 65 9.78 5.06 -20.62
C GLY A 65 9.43 3.64 -21.03
N ILE A 66 8.20 3.43 -21.47
CA ILE A 66 7.72 2.13 -21.93
C ILE A 66 7.77 2.09 -23.45
N SER A 67 8.47 1.07 -23.94
CA SER A 67 8.55 0.77 -25.36
C SER A 67 7.70 -0.47 -25.68
N ILE A 68 7.35 -0.60 -26.96
CA ILE A 68 6.66 -1.79 -27.47
C ILE A 68 7.66 -2.94 -27.69
N GLU A 69 8.93 -2.63 -27.97
CA GLU A 69 9.90 -3.58 -28.50
C GLU A 69 10.80 -4.22 -27.43
N GLU A 70 10.87 -3.65 -26.24
CA GLU A 70 11.72 -4.17 -25.17
C GLU A 70 11.07 -3.95 -23.80
N ILE A 71 11.27 -4.95 -22.94
CA ILE A 71 10.93 -4.87 -21.52
C ILE A 71 11.62 -3.63 -20.93
N PRO A 72 10.92 -2.77 -20.20
CA PRO A 72 11.50 -1.56 -19.68
C PRO A 72 12.54 -1.86 -18.60
N SER A 73 13.68 -1.16 -18.67
CA SER A 73 14.62 -1.12 -17.56
C SER A 73 14.21 -0.07 -16.53
N MET A 74 14.37 -0.37 -15.24
CA MET A 74 14.10 0.58 -14.14
C MET A 74 14.92 1.86 -14.29
N TYR A 75 16.14 1.77 -14.83
CA TYR A 75 16.96 2.94 -15.16
C TYR A 75 16.29 3.81 -16.24
N GLY A 76 15.85 3.20 -17.35
CA GLY A 76 15.18 3.90 -18.44
C GLY A 76 13.87 4.55 -18.02
N MET A 77 13.02 3.82 -17.27
CA MET A 77 11.78 4.34 -16.72
C MET A 77 12.04 5.53 -15.79
N ASN A 78 12.94 5.39 -14.81
CA ASN A 78 13.22 6.46 -13.85
C ASN A 78 13.82 7.72 -14.48
N ARG A 79 14.57 7.59 -15.58
CA ARG A 79 15.07 8.76 -16.33
C ARG A 79 13.92 9.61 -16.86
N ILE A 80 12.84 8.98 -17.32
CA ILE A 80 11.71 9.66 -17.95
C ILE A 80 10.64 10.03 -16.90
N LEU A 81 10.30 9.13 -15.97
CA LEU A 81 9.34 9.39 -14.89
C LEU A 81 9.73 10.59 -14.02
N LYS A 82 11.04 10.88 -13.90
CA LYS A 82 11.55 12.07 -13.22
C LYS A 82 10.99 13.37 -13.81
N GLU A 83 10.70 13.42 -15.11
CA GLU A 83 10.14 14.60 -15.79
C GLU A 83 8.70 14.91 -15.34
N ILE A 84 7.96 13.90 -14.90
CA ILE A 84 6.61 14.04 -14.36
C ILE A 84 6.55 13.95 -12.83
N GLY A 85 7.72 13.90 -12.17
CA GLY A 85 7.83 13.89 -10.71
C GLY A 85 7.51 12.54 -10.05
N TRP A 86 7.69 11.44 -10.76
CA TRP A 86 7.51 10.07 -10.27
C TRP A 86 8.81 9.25 -10.38
N ALA A 87 8.83 8.12 -9.69
CA ALA A 87 9.87 7.09 -9.84
C ALA A 87 9.23 5.69 -9.86
N ALA A 88 9.99 4.69 -10.25
CA ALA A 88 9.63 3.29 -10.18
C ALA A 88 10.71 2.49 -9.45
N VAL A 89 10.30 1.51 -8.66
CA VAL A 89 11.18 0.57 -7.96
C VAL A 89 10.75 -0.85 -8.30
N ALA A 90 11.73 -1.74 -8.49
CA ALA A 90 11.46 -3.16 -8.60
C ALA A 90 11.30 -3.77 -7.20
N VAL A 91 10.37 -4.71 -7.07
CA VAL A 91 10.09 -5.39 -5.80
C VAL A 91 9.92 -6.89 -6.02
N ASP A 92 10.02 -7.64 -4.93
CA ASP A 92 9.49 -9.01 -4.91
C ASP A 92 7.97 -8.94 -4.78
N GLY A 93 7.22 -9.78 -5.49
CA GLY A 93 5.77 -9.64 -5.70
C GLY A 93 4.87 -9.63 -4.45
N PHE A 94 5.43 -9.69 -3.24
CA PHE A 94 4.71 -9.64 -1.96
C PHE A 94 5.13 -8.46 -1.09
N ILE A 95 4.27 -7.44 -1.04
CA ILE A 95 4.42 -6.27 -0.16
C ILE A 95 3.15 -6.12 0.68
N PRO A 96 3.25 -5.79 1.99
CA PRO A 96 2.09 -5.46 2.80
C PRO A 96 1.24 -4.35 2.15
N PRO A 97 -0.10 -4.45 2.12
CA PRO A 97 -0.95 -3.46 1.46
C PRO A 97 -0.70 -2.01 1.91
N ALA A 98 -0.45 -1.79 3.21
CA ALA A 98 -0.12 -0.46 3.73
C ALA A 98 1.18 0.09 3.14
N ALA A 99 2.21 -0.74 2.99
CA ALA A 99 3.48 -0.34 2.39
C ALA A 99 3.34 -0.07 0.88
N PHE A 100 2.55 -0.88 0.16
CA PHE A 100 2.22 -0.63 -1.25
C PHE A 100 1.55 0.74 -1.44
N MET A 101 0.54 1.06 -0.61
CA MET A 101 -0.11 2.37 -0.63
C MET A 101 0.87 3.50 -0.26
N GLU A 102 1.76 3.28 0.71
CA GLU A 102 2.73 4.28 1.14
C GLU A 102 3.74 4.63 0.02
N PHE A 103 4.18 3.66 -0.79
CA PHE A 103 5.01 3.95 -1.97
C PHE A 103 4.33 4.96 -2.91
N GLN A 104 3.03 4.79 -3.16
CA GLN A 104 2.25 5.72 -4.00
C GLN A 104 2.18 7.12 -3.38
N ALA A 105 2.07 7.23 -2.04
CA ALA A 105 2.11 8.52 -1.34
C ALA A 105 3.42 9.28 -1.59
N TYR A 106 4.53 8.55 -1.77
CA TYR A 106 5.85 9.07 -2.12
C TYR A 106 6.08 9.24 -3.64
N LYS A 107 5.05 9.06 -4.47
CA LYS A 107 5.12 9.10 -5.95
C LYS A 107 6.05 8.05 -6.53
N ILE A 108 6.01 6.85 -5.95
CA ILE A 108 6.81 5.71 -6.38
C ILE A 108 5.90 4.58 -6.81
N LEU A 109 6.09 4.15 -8.05
CA LEU A 109 5.50 2.94 -8.58
C LEU A 109 6.28 1.71 -8.15
N VAL A 110 5.54 0.72 -7.70
CA VAL A 110 6.04 -0.59 -7.34
C VAL A 110 5.87 -1.49 -8.56
N ILE A 111 6.95 -2.04 -9.08
CA ILE A 111 6.94 -2.87 -10.29
C ILE A 111 7.42 -4.28 -9.94
N ALA A 112 6.58 -5.28 -10.15
CA ALA A 112 7.00 -6.68 -10.15
C ALA A 112 8.00 -6.90 -11.29
N ALA A 113 9.18 -7.44 -10.99
CA ALA A 113 10.23 -7.61 -11.98
C ALA A 113 9.99 -8.82 -12.90
N ASP A 114 9.22 -9.81 -12.46
CA ASP A 114 8.99 -11.01 -13.26
C ASP A 114 8.03 -10.74 -14.43
N ILE A 115 8.21 -11.48 -15.52
CA ILE A 115 7.31 -11.47 -16.68
C ILE A 115 6.58 -12.81 -16.75
N ARG A 116 5.30 -12.78 -17.17
CA ARG A 116 4.54 -14.01 -17.43
C ARG A 116 5.24 -14.89 -18.47
N LYS A 117 5.06 -16.20 -18.33
CA LYS A 117 5.60 -17.18 -19.28
C LYS A 117 4.78 -17.22 -20.57
N PHE A 118 5.40 -17.72 -21.63
CA PHE A 118 4.77 -17.96 -22.93
C PHE A 118 3.47 -18.77 -22.84
N GLU A 119 3.39 -19.77 -21.96
CA GLU A 119 2.19 -20.61 -21.81
C GLU A 119 0.99 -19.83 -21.25
N ASN A 120 1.24 -18.71 -20.56
CA ASN A 120 0.25 -17.86 -19.90
C ASN A 120 0.19 -16.46 -20.55
N ILE A 121 0.53 -16.35 -21.84
CA ILE A 121 0.69 -15.05 -22.51
C ILE A 121 -0.58 -14.19 -22.47
N GLU A 122 -1.75 -14.82 -22.54
CA GLU A 122 -3.04 -14.12 -22.56
C GLU A 122 -3.45 -13.56 -21.20
N TYR A 123 -3.09 -14.24 -20.11
CA TYR A 123 -3.46 -13.85 -18.74
C TYR A 123 -2.61 -14.57 -17.69
N THR A 124 -2.23 -13.83 -16.63
CA THR A 124 -1.67 -14.38 -15.39
C THR A 124 -2.41 -13.79 -14.19
N PRO A 125 -2.78 -14.60 -13.18
CA PRO A 125 -3.40 -14.09 -11.96
C PRO A 125 -2.41 -13.35 -11.05
N ALA A 126 -1.12 -13.62 -11.17
CA ALA A 126 -0.08 -12.90 -10.43
C ALA A 126 0.36 -11.65 -11.22
N PRO A 127 0.51 -10.48 -10.56
CA PRO A 127 1.03 -9.28 -11.21
C PRO A 127 2.43 -9.50 -11.77
N ASP A 128 2.64 -9.08 -13.01
CA ASP A 128 3.91 -9.17 -13.72
C ASP A 128 4.32 -7.79 -14.27
N ILE A 129 5.52 -7.70 -14.84
CA ILE A 129 6.04 -6.42 -15.35
C ILE A 129 5.16 -5.81 -16.45
N ILE A 130 4.42 -6.63 -17.21
CA ILE A 130 3.44 -6.12 -18.19
C ILE A 130 2.29 -5.42 -17.47
N HIS A 131 1.69 -6.06 -16.47
CA HIS A 131 0.63 -5.47 -15.66
C HIS A 131 1.09 -4.16 -14.99
N GLU A 132 2.22 -4.22 -14.30
CA GLU A 132 2.70 -3.10 -13.50
C GLU A 132 3.23 -1.94 -14.35
N ALA A 133 4.11 -2.23 -15.32
CA ALA A 133 4.66 -1.19 -16.15
C ALA A 133 3.63 -0.71 -17.18
N ALA A 134 3.09 -1.59 -18.03
CA ALA A 134 2.24 -1.17 -19.15
C ALA A 134 0.78 -0.90 -18.77
N GLY A 135 0.29 -1.42 -17.64
CA GLY A 135 -1.03 -1.13 -17.11
C GLY A 135 -1.06 0.18 -16.30
N HIS A 136 -0.31 0.24 -15.20
CA HIS A 136 -0.38 1.37 -14.25
C HIS A 136 0.34 2.63 -14.73
N ALA A 137 1.59 2.49 -15.19
CA ALA A 137 2.45 3.66 -15.40
C ALA A 137 1.92 4.67 -16.45
N PRO A 138 1.39 4.28 -17.61
CA PRO A 138 1.04 5.24 -18.66
C PRO A 138 0.02 6.29 -18.23
N ILE A 139 -0.96 5.92 -17.39
CA ILE A 139 -2.02 6.84 -16.98
C ILE A 139 -1.50 7.93 -16.04
N ILE A 140 -0.41 7.68 -15.30
CA ILE A 140 0.26 8.65 -14.40
C ILE A 140 0.83 9.85 -15.15
N ALA A 141 1.03 9.75 -16.47
CA ALA A 141 1.36 10.91 -17.29
C ALA A 141 0.25 11.99 -17.30
N SER A 142 -0.97 11.66 -16.85
CA SER A 142 -2.04 12.60 -16.53
C SER A 142 -1.81 13.19 -15.12
N PRO A 143 -1.61 14.52 -15.00
CA PRO A 143 -1.39 15.17 -13.70
C PRO A 143 -2.51 14.94 -12.68
N ASP A 144 -3.77 14.95 -13.13
CA ASP A 144 -4.92 14.75 -12.26
C ASP A 144 -4.96 13.32 -11.70
N TYR A 145 -4.66 12.33 -12.54
CA TYR A 145 -4.59 10.93 -12.10
C TYR A 145 -3.39 10.68 -11.18
N ALA A 146 -2.24 11.27 -11.49
CA ALA A 146 -1.06 11.19 -10.65
C ALA A 146 -1.34 11.77 -9.25
N GLU A 147 -1.99 12.92 -9.15
CA GLU A 147 -2.33 13.50 -7.85
C GLU A 147 -3.39 12.66 -7.12
N TYR A 148 -4.38 12.12 -7.83
CA TYR A 148 -5.31 11.13 -7.28
C TYR A 148 -4.57 9.94 -6.68
N LEU A 149 -3.67 9.30 -7.42
CA LEU A 149 -2.93 8.11 -6.97
C LEU A 149 -2.03 8.43 -5.76
N ARG A 150 -1.33 9.56 -5.78
CA ARG A 150 -0.55 10.03 -4.61
C ARG A 150 -1.43 10.20 -3.38
N ARG A 151 -2.58 10.84 -3.55
CA ARG A 151 -3.52 11.09 -2.44
C ARG A 151 -4.16 9.80 -1.95
N PHE A 152 -4.45 8.88 -2.85
CA PHE A 152 -4.95 7.54 -2.55
C PHE A 152 -3.95 6.79 -1.66
N GLY A 153 -2.68 6.79 -2.04
CA GLY A 153 -1.61 6.20 -1.24
C GLY A 153 -1.49 6.80 0.16
N GLU A 154 -1.60 8.13 0.29
CA GLU A 154 -1.51 8.85 1.57
C GLU A 154 -2.64 8.48 2.55
N ILE A 155 -3.86 8.31 2.02
CA ILE A 155 -5.02 7.90 2.82
C ILE A 155 -4.96 6.39 3.11
N GLY A 156 -4.61 5.58 2.12
CA GLY A 156 -4.55 4.13 2.21
C GLY A 156 -3.47 3.61 3.15
N SER A 157 -2.30 4.25 3.19
CA SER A 157 -1.23 3.86 4.13
C SER A 157 -1.62 4.07 5.59
N LYS A 158 -2.58 4.97 5.85
CA LYS A 158 -3.11 5.29 7.19
C LYS A 158 -4.39 4.50 7.53
N ALA A 159 -4.96 3.73 6.61
CA ALA A 159 -6.17 2.96 6.83
C ALA A 159 -5.95 1.84 7.86
N ILE A 160 -6.87 1.72 8.83
CA ILE A 160 -6.75 0.71 9.89
C ILE A 160 -7.21 -0.65 9.38
N SER A 161 -6.30 -1.62 9.40
CA SER A 161 -6.59 -3.04 9.18
C SER A 161 -7.21 -3.68 10.42
N SER A 162 -8.12 -4.62 10.22
CA SER A 162 -8.60 -5.49 11.28
C SER A 162 -7.60 -6.62 11.56
N ALA A 163 -7.76 -7.29 12.70
CA ALA A 163 -7.01 -8.52 12.99
C ALA A 163 -7.24 -9.60 11.90
N HIS A 164 -8.44 -9.68 11.34
CA HIS A 164 -8.77 -10.62 10.28
C HIS A 164 -8.00 -10.33 8.98
N ASP A 165 -7.82 -9.05 8.61
CA ASP A 165 -7.05 -8.70 7.41
C ASP A 165 -5.59 -9.12 7.54
N HIS A 166 -5.03 -9.00 8.75
CA HIS A 166 -3.67 -9.43 9.02
C HIS A 166 -3.54 -10.97 8.95
N GLU A 167 -4.48 -11.70 9.55
CA GLU A 167 -4.54 -13.17 9.46
C GLU A 167 -4.64 -13.63 8.00
N MET A 168 -5.51 -12.99 7.21
CA MET A 168 -5.67 -13.26 5.78
C MET A 168 -4.38 -13.00 5.00
N TYR A 169 -3.76 -11.84 5.22
CA TYR A 169 -2.51 -11.48 4.55
C TYR A 169 -1.40 -12.49 4.85
N GLU A 170 -1.19 -12.86 6.11
CA GLU A 170 -0.16 -13.85 6.46
C GLU A 170 -0.48 -15.25 5.92
N ALA A 171 -1.75 -15.65 5.88
CA ALA A 171 -2.16 -16.93 5.29
C ALA A 171 -1.85 -16.99 3.78
N VAL A 172 -2.22 -15.94 3.03
CA VAL A 172 -1.94 -15.84 1.58
C VAL A 172 -0.43 -15.76 1.33
N ARG A 173 0.30 -14.96 2.11
CA ARG A 173 1.76 -14.85 2.01
C ARG A 173 2.43 -16.19 2.24
N ARG A 174 2.04 -16.92 3.29
CA ARG A 174 2.55 -18.26 3.59
C ARG A 174 2.24 -19.24 2.47
N LEU A 175 1.01 -19.23 1.95
CA LEU A 175 0.62 -20.09 0.83
C LEU A 175 1.48 -19.82 -0.41
N SER A 176 1.75 -18.56 -0.75
CA SER A 176 2.60 -18.25 -1.90
C SER A 176 4.03 -18.74 -1.71
N ILE A 177 4.62 -18.49 -0.54
CA ILE A 177 5.96 -18.99 -0.21
C ILE A 177 6.01 -20.52 -0.36
N LEU A 178 5.02 -21.25 0.14
CA LEU A 178 4.96 -22.71 0.04
C LEU A 178 4.78 -23.19 -1.41
N LYS A 179 3.97 -22.50 -2.22
CA LYS A 179 3.78 -22.83 -3.65
C LYS A 179 5.03 -22.53 -4.49
N GLU A 180 5.84 -21.57 -4.07
CA GLU A 180 7.11 -21.21 -4.72
C GLU A 180 8.29 -22.08 -4.22
N GLN A 181 8.16 -22.72 -3.06
CA GLN A 181 9.15 -23.67 -2.55
C GLN A 181 9.29 -24.87 -3.48
N ARG A 182 10.54 -25.19 -3.80
CA ARG A 182 10.86 -26.30 -4.69
C ARG A 182 10.86 -27.61 -3.94
N SER A 183 9.89 -28.46 -4.25
CA SER A 183 9.93 -29.89 -3.93
C SER A 183 10.41 -30.71 -5.13
N GLY A 184 11.19 -31.78 -4.88
CA GLY A 184 11.26 -32.90 -5.81
C GLY A 184 9.88 -33.55 -5.97
N GLU A 185 9.65 -34.31 -7.04
CA GLU A 185 8.33 -34.86 -7.43
C GLU A 185 7.56 -35.64 -6.32
N ASN A 186 8.22 -35.99 -5.20
CA ASN A 186 7.69 -36.79 -4.08
C ASN A 186 7.80 -36.13 -2.69
N ASP A 187 7.78 -34.80 -2.58
CA ASP A 187 7.68 -34.15 -1.26
C ASP A 187 6.22 -34.12 -0.76
N ASN A 188 5.81 -35.20 -0.10
CA ASN A 188 4.48 -35.30 0.50
C ASN A 188 4.29 -34.32 1.67
N ASP A 189 5.37 -33.87 2.31
CA ASP A 189 5.29 -32.91 3.41
C ASP A 189 4.97 -31.51 2.87
N LEU A 190 5.66 -31.06 1.82
CA LEU A 190 5.34 -29.78 1.18
C LEU A 190 3.90 -29.76 0.62
N LYS A 191 3.47 -30.84 -0.03
CA LYS A 191 2.08 -30.95 -0.53
C LYS A 191 1.05 -30.81 0.59
N ASN A 192 1.27 -31.44 1.74
CA ASN A 192 0.40 -31.32 2.91
C ASN A 192 0.45 -29.89 3.50
N GLN A 193 1.62 -29.25 3.54
CA GLN A 193 1.73 -27.86 3.99
C GLN A 193 0.99 -26.89 3.06
N ILE A 194 1.06 -27.09 1.73
CA ILE A 194 0.30 -26.31 0.74
C ILE A 194 -1.20 -26.53 0.97
N GLU A 195 -1.67 -27.77 1.08
CA GLU A 195 -3.08 -28.08 1.31
C GLU A 195 -3.61 -27.45 2.61
N GLN A 196 -2.83 -27.48 3.70
CA GLN A 196 -3.18 -26.80 4.95
C GLN A 196 -3.26 -25.29 4.80
N ALA A 197 -2.34 -24.68 4.05
CA ALA A 197 -2.34 -23.25 3.81
C ALA A 197 -3.51 -22.83 2.89
N GLU A 198 -3.87 -23.65 1.89
CA GLU A 198 -5.05 -23.44 1.05
C GLU A 198 -6.34 -23.51 1.88
N ASN A 199 -6.50 -24.55 2.69
CA ASN A 199 -7.66 -24.69 3.57
C ASN A 199 -7.80 -23.51 4.56
N LEU A 200 -6.68 -22.99 5.09
CA LEU A 200 -6.70 -21.82 5.96
C LEU A 200 -7.14 -20.56 5.22
N VAL A 201 -6.64 -20.35 3.99
CA VAL A 201 -7.07 -19.22 3.14
C VAL A 201 -8.56 -19.33 2.85
N ASP A 202 -9.04 -20.51 2.46
CA ASP A 202 -10.47 -20.75 2.17
C ASP A 202 -11.34 -20.54 3.42
N GLU A 203 -10.92 -21.01 4.58
CA GLU A 203 -11.62 -20.80 5.86
C GLU A 203 -11.74 -19.30 6.16
N LEU A 204 -10.63 -18.56 6.07
CA LEU A 204 -10.60 -17.13 6.33
C LEU A 204 -11.45 -16.37 5.30
N GLN A 205 -11.43 -16.76 4.03
CA GLN A 205 -12.19 -16.08 2.97
C GLN A 205 -13.70 -16.25 3.16
N ASN A 206 -14.12 -17.41 3.65
CA ASN A 206 -15.54 -17.70 3.89
C ASN A 206 -16.07 -17.11 5.22
N LYS A 207 -15.19 -16.55 6.06
CA LYS A 207 -15.58 -15.95 7.33
C LYS A 207 -16.26 -14.61 7.10
N LYS A 208 -17.52 -14.49 7.52
CA LYS A 208 -18.24 -13.21 7.49
C LYS A 208 -17.72 -12.28 8.58
N VAL A 209 -17.00 -11.24 8.16
CA VAL A 209 -16.52 -10.17 9.03
C VAL A 209 -16.99 -8.81 8.51
N GLU A 210 -17.10 -7.82 9.39
CA GLU A 210 -17.30 -6.43 8.97
C GLU A 210 -16.01 -5.94 8.28
N PRO A 211 -16.10 -5.29 7.11
CA PRO A 211 -14.93 -4.83 6.39
C PRO A 211 -14.20 -3.73 7.16
N SER A 212 -12.87 -3.85 7.26
CA SER A 212 -12.03 -2.80 7.82
C SER A 212 -11.90 -1.60 6.89
N GLU A 213 -11.29 -0.51 7.38
CA GLU A 213 -10.99 0.64 6.51
C GLU A 213 -10.02 0.24 5.38
N MET A 214 -9.07 -0.64 5.68
CA MET A 214 -8.15 -1.19 4.67
C MET A 214 -8.90 -2.02 3.61
N ALA A 215 -9.87 -2.84 4.01
CA ALA A 215 -10.68 -3.61 3.07
C ALA A 215 -11.54 -2.70 2.16
N LEU A 216 -12.18 -1.69 2.75
CA LEU A 216 -13.01 -0.73 2.01
C LEU A 216 -12.18 0.11 1.03
N ILE A 217 -11.00 0.60 1.45
CA ILE A 217 -10.14 1.37 0.53
C ILE A 217 -9.54 0.47 -0.56
N ARG A 218 -9.25 -0.81 -0.26
CA ARG A 218 -8.85 -1.80 -1.27
C ARG A 218 -9.94 -1.98 -2.34
N ASN A 219 -11.21 -2.01 -1.95
CA ASN A 219 -12.33 -2.07 -2.91
C ASN A 219 -12.36 -0.84 -3.81
N LEU A 220 -12.18 0.38 -3.26
CA LEU A 220 -12.05 1.58 -4.08
C LEU A 220 -10.86 1.51 -5.05
N HIS A 221 -9.72 0.99 -4.60
CA HIS A 221 -8.54 0.79 -5.46
C HIS A 221 -8.86 -0.15 -6.61
N TRP A 222 -9.52 -1.28 -6.32
CA TRP A 222 -9.91 -2.26 -7.33
C TRP A 222 -10.83 -1.67 -8.39
N TRP A 223 -11.89 -0.99 -7.97
CA TRP A 223 -12.89 -0.42 -8.87
C TRP A 223 -12.44 0.85 -9.60
N THR A 224 -11.23 1.35 -9.30
CA THR A 224 -10.65 2.51 -9.97
C THR A 224 -9.31 2.21 -10.63
N VAL A 225 -8.26 2.05 -9.83
CA VAL A 225 -6.88 1.89 -10.30
C VAL A 225 -6.71 0.59 -11.09
N GLU A 226 -7.41 -0.49 -10.73
CA GLU A 226 -7.31 -1.79 -11.43
C GLU A 226 -8.34 -1.94 -12.57
N TYR A 227 -9.62 -1.67 -12.29
CA TYR A 227 -10.73 -1.96 -13.19
C TYR A 227 -11.63 -0.73 -13.48
N GLY A 228 -11.08 0.47 -13.38
CA GLY A 228 -11.83 1.70 -13.64
C GLY A 228 -12.04 2.02 -15.12
N LEU A 229 -13.22 2.58 -15.40
CA LEU A 229 -13.61 3.17 -16.68
C LEU A 229 -13.84 4.69 -16.54
N ILE A 230 -13.64 5.46 -17.60
CA ILE A 230 -13.77 6.93 -17.61
C ILE A 230 -14.60 7.43 -18.80
N GLY A 231 -15.46 8.42 -18.59
CA GLY A 231 -16.30 9.02 -19.63
C GLY A 231 -17.79 8.90 -19.33
N THR A 232 -18.56 8.47 -20.32
CA THR A 232 -20.02 8.26 -20.18
C THR A 232 -20.33 6.78 -19.98
N LEU A 233 -21.53 6.45 -19.47
CA LEU A 233 -21.93 5.05 -19.31
C LEU A 233 -22.10 4.35 -20.67
N GLU A 234 -22.46 5.11 -21.71
CA GLU A 234 -22.71 4.62 -23.07
C GLU A 234 -21.42 4.45 -23.89
N ASP A 235 -20.45 5.35 -23.73
CA ASP A 235 -19.12 5.27 -24.35
C ASP A 235 -18.01 5.51 -23.32
N PRO A 236 -17.73 4.52 -22.45
CA PRO A 236 -16.62 4.58 -21.51
C PRO A 236 -15.28 4.26 -22.19
N LYS A 237 -14.21 4.84 -21.68
CA LYS A 237 -12.82 4.52 -22.02
C LYS A 237 -12.11 3.82 -20.87
N LEU A 238 -11.10 3.02 -21.17
CA LEU A 238 -10.36 2.24 -20.19
C LEU A 238 -9.25 3.09 -19.55
N TYR A 239 -9.09 3.01 -18.22
CA TYR A 239 -7.91 3.54 -17.53
C TYR A 239 -7.37 2.60 -16.43
N GLY A 240 -8.16 1.65 -15.96
CA GLY A 240 -7.71 0.67 -14.96
C GLY A 240 -6.62 -0.27 -15.51
N ALA A 241 -5.59 -0.53 -14.72
CA ALA A 241 -4.41 -1.29 -15.15
C ALA A 241 -4.68 -2.76 -15.50
N GLY A 242 -5.59 -3.43 -14.79
CA GLY A 242 -6.05 -4.77 -15.14
C GLY A 242 -6.62 -4.81 -16.56
N LEU A 243 -7.44 -3.81 -16.91
CA LEU A 243 -7.98 -3.67 -18.26
C LEU A 243 -6.90 -3.29 -19.27
N LEU A 244 -5.94 -2.43 -18.92
CA LEU A 244 -4.88 -1.97 -19.83
C LEU A 244 -3.76 -3.00 -20.07
N SER A 245 -3.75 -4.09 -19.31
CA SER A 245 -2.72 -5.14 -19.41
C SER A 245 -3.24 -6.49 -19.90
N SER A 246 -4.55 -6.60 -20.13
CA SER A 246 -5.23 -7.82 -20.56
C SER A 246 -6.06 -7.59 -21.83
N ILE A 247 -5.67 -8.22 -22.95
CA ILE A 247 -6.42 -8.12 -24.22
C ILE A 247 -7.82 -8.73 -24.07
N GLY A 248 -7.93 -9.84 -23.35
CA GLY A 248 -9.19 -10.55 -23.14
C GLY A 248 -10.18 -9.71 -22.35
N GLU A 249 -9.71 -9.11 -21.25
CA GLU A 249 -10.58 -8.29 -20.39
C GLU A 249 -10.87 -6.91 -20.96
N SER A 250 -9.90 -6.27 -21.62
CA SER A 250 -10.13 -4.99 -22.30
C SER A 250 -11.22 -5.05 -23.36
N LYS A 251 -11.39 -6.20 -24.02
CA LYS A 251 -12.48 -6.43 -24.96
C LYS A 251 -13.79 -6.73 -24.24
N SER A 252 -13.79 -7.72 -23.35
CA SER A 252 -15.05 -8.15 -22.72
C SER A 252 -15.64 -7.11 -21.77
N CYS A 253 -14.84 -6.20 -21.20
CA CYS A 253 -15.35 -5.18 -20.29
C CYS A 253 -16.33 -4.19 -20.96
N LEU A 254 -16.22 -4.01 -22.28
CA LEU A 254 -17.09 -3.14 -23.07
C LEU A 254 -18.31 -3.87 -23.65
N GLU A 255 -18.40 -5.20 -23.49
CA GLU A 255 -19.56 -5.97 -23.95
C GLU A 255 -20.84 -5.57 -23.19
N PRO A 256 -22.03 -5.58 -23.82
CA PRO A 256 -23.29 -5.17 -23.20
C PRO A 256 -23.66 -5.95 -21.93
N GLU A 257 -23.17 -7.19 -21.79
CA GLU A 257 -23.44 -8.09 -20.67
C GLU A 257 -22.75 -7.64 -19.38
N VAL A 258 -21.65 -6.88 -19.47
CA VAL A 258 -20.97 -6.30 -18.30
C VAL A 258 -21.70 -5.02 -17.91
N GLU A 259 -22.20 -4.94 -16.68
CA GLU A 259 -22.94 -3.77 -16.21
C GLU A 259 -22.02 -2.56 -15.98
N LYS A 260 -22.39 -1.38 -16.49
CA LYS A 260 -21.65 -0.12 -16.28
C LYS A 260 -22.40 0.71 -15.24
N ARG A 261 -21.75 1.01 -14.13
CA ARG A 261 -22.31 1.80 -13.01
C ARG A 261 -21.60 3.14 -12.90
N SER A 262 -22.30 4.19 -12.45
CA SER A 262 -21.64 5.45 -12.11
C SER A 262 -20.77 5.25 -10.86
N TYR A 263 -19.53 5.72 -10.91
CA TYR A 263 -18.63 5.68 -9.77
C TYR A 263 -19.12 6.58 -8.63
N SER A 264 -19.06 6.07 -7.40
CA SER A 264 -19.41 6.79 -6.17
C SER A 264 -18.76 6.10 -4.97
N ILE A 265 -18.94 6.66 -3.77
CA ILE A 265 -18.44 6.09 -2.51
C ILE A 265 -18.94 4.66 -2.26
N ASP A 266 -20.08 4.26 -2.83
CA ASP A 266 -20.67 2.93 -2.69
C ASP A 266 -19.74 1.81 -3.22
N ALA A 267 -18.83 2.15 -4.14
CA ALA A 267 -17.82 1.22 -4.64
C ALA A 267 -16.91 0.67 -3.51
N ALA A 268 -16.75 1.39 -2.40
CA ALA A 268 -16.00 0.90 -1.24
C ALA A 268 -16.63 -0.36 -0.62
N TYR A 269 -17.95 -0.51 -0.73
CA TYR A 269 -18.73 -1.60 -0.14
C TYR A 269 -19.03 -2.72 -1.13
N GLN A 270 -18.51 -2.63 -2.35
CA GLN A 270 -18.68 -3.64 -3.39
C GLN A 270 -17.49 -4.61 -3.39
N ASP A 271 -17.73 -5.85 -2.99
CA ASP A 271 -16.72 -6.92 -3.05
C ASP A 271 -16.46 -7.35 -4.50
N PHE A 272 -15.29 -7.96 -4.72
CA PHE A 272 -14.81 -8.43 -6.02
C PHE A 272 -14.16 -9.82 -5.94
N ASP A 273 -14.10 -10.50 -7.08
CA ASP A 273 -13.40 -11.79 -7.25
C ASP A 273 -12.22 -11.58 -8.21
N ILE A 274 -11.00 -11.82 -7.73
CA ILE A 274 -9.75 -11.66 -8.49
C ILE A 274 -9.52 -12.78 -9.50
N THR A 275 -10.26 -13.89 -9.40
CA THR A 275 -10.05 -15.11 -10.20
C THR A 275 -10.95 -15.17 -11.43
N ARG A 276 -11.88 -14.22 -11.59
CA ARG A 276 -12.90 -14.20 -12.64
C ARG A 276 -12.98 -12.84 -13.28
N LYS A 277 -13.54 -12.83 -14.49
CA LYS A 277 -13.91 -11.58 -15.18
C LYS A 277 -14.93 -10.81 -14.35
N GLN A 278 -14.76 -9.48 -14.31
CA GLN A 278 -15.62 -8.61 -13.51
C GLN A 278 -17.02 -8.51 -14.12
N PRO A 279 -18.10 -8.83 -13.37
CA PRO A 279 -19.46 -8.83 -13.90
C PRO A 279 -20.03 -7.41 -14.07
N HIS A 280 -19.43 -6.42 -13.41
CA HIS A 280 -19.78 -5.01 -13.51
C HIS A 280 -18.52 -4.16 -13.32
N LEU A 281 -18.57 -2.92 -13.78
CA LEU A 281 -17.49 -1.94 -13.68
C LEU A 281 -18.03 -0.55 -13.37
N TYR A 282 -17.18 0.30 -12.79
CA TYR A 282 -17.53 1.68 -12.46
C TYR A 282 -16.94 2.66 -13.48
N VAL A 283 -17.77 3.62 -13.89
CA VAL A 283 -17.42 4.70 -14.81
C VAL A 283 -17.37 6.02 -14.05
N THR A 284 -16.20 6.65 -14.02
CA THR A 284 -16.03 8.03 -13.53
C THR A 284 -16.16 9.02 -14.69
N PRO A 285 -16.80 10.20 -14.54
CA PRO A 285 -16.86 11.19 -15.61
C PRO A 285 -15.47 11.78 -15.94
N ASN A 286 -14.59 11.90 -14.95
CA ASN A 286 -13.23 12.43 -15.10
C ASN A 286 -12.36 12.07 -13.88
N PHE A 287 -11.06 12.34 -13.94
CA PHE A 287 -10.14 12.05 -12.82
C PHE A 287 -10.37 12.94 -11.59
N ALA A 288 -10.85 14.18 -11.75
CA ALA A 288 -11.17 15.04 -10.61
C ALA A 288 -12.29 14.46 -9.73
N HIS A 289 -13.26 13.78 -10.35
CA HIS A 289 -14.31 13.08 -9.62
C HIS A 289 -13.79 11.86 -8.84
N LEU A 290 -12.70 11.20 -9.30
CA LEU A 290 -12.04 10.17 -8.49
C LEU A 290 -11.51 10.76 -7.18
N SER A 291 -10.86 11.93 -7.26
CA SER A 291 -10.38 12.64 -6.08
C SER A 291 -11.51 13.09 -5.16
N GLU A 292 -12.63 13.56 -5.73
CA GLU A 292 -13.82 13.95 -4.96
C GLU A 292 -14.36 12.79 -4.12
N VAL A 293 -14.59 11.63 -4.75
CA VAL A 293 -15.10 10.43 -4.07
C VAL A 293 -14.10 9.89 -3.04
N LEU A 294 -12.80 9.92 -3.34
CA LEU A 294 -11.77 9.54 -2.37
C LEU A 294 -11.78 10.46 -1.14
N GLU A 295 -11.96 11.76 -1.33
CA GLU A 295 -12.04 12.73 -0.25
C GLU A 295 -13.34 12.58 0.56
N GLU A 296 -14.46 12.28 -0.10
CA GLU A 296 -15.72 11.89 0.55
C GLU A 296 -15.52 10.65 1.43
N PHE A 297 -14.90 9.60 0.88
CA PHE A 297 -14.60 8.38 1.62
C PHE A 297 -13.66 8.65 2.80
N ALA A 298 -12.57 9.40 2.59
CA ALA A 298 -11.63 9.74 3.65
C ALA A 298 -12.26 10.56 4.78
N ASN A 299 -13.30 11.36 4.50
CA ASN A 299 -14.08 12.06 5.52
C ASN A 299 -14.92 11.12 6.40
N THR A 300 -15.08 9.85 6.02
CA THR A 300 -15.72 8.83 6.87
C THR A 300 -14.72 8.04 7.73
N MET A 301 -13.43 8.07 7.36
CA MET A 301 -12.36 7.29 7.99
C MET A 301 -11.91 7.87 9.33
N ALA A 302 -11.38 6.99 10.19
CA ALA A 302 -10.80 7.29 11.48
C ALA A 302 -9.67 8.33 11.40
N VAL A 303 -8.91 8.35 10.30
CA VAL A 303 -7.82 9.33 10.08
C VAL A 303 -8.32 10.78 10.05
N ARG A 304 -9.61 11.04 9.77
CA ARG A 304 -10.23 12.38 9.82
C ARG A 304 -11.28 12.57 10.90
N LYS A 305 -11.80 11.48 11.47
CA LYS A 305 -12.88 11.51 12.46
C LYS A 305 -12.41 11.25 13.89
N GLY A 306 -11.34 10.48 14.07
CA GLY A 306 -10.84 10.07 15.38
C GLY A 306 -11.94 9.48 16.27
N GLY A 307 -12.04 10.01 17.49
CA GLY A 307 -13.05 9.67 18.48
C GLY A 307 -13.05 8.20 18.90
N HIS A 308 -14.14 7.76 19.53
CA HIS A 308 -14.25 6.39 20.04
C HIS A 308 -14.25 5.34 18.93
N ARG A 309 -14.80 5.65 17.75
CA ARG A 309 -14.83 4.74 16.61
C ARG A 309 -13.41 4.45 16.10
N GLY A 310 -12.60 5.49 15.92
CA GLY A 310 -11.20 5.33 15.50
C GLY A 310 -10.38 4.58 16.53
N LEU A 311 -10.51 4.94 17.81
CA LEU A 311 -9.80 4.25 18.89
C LEU A 311 -10.24 2.78 19.05
N GLN A 312 -11.52 2.47 18.89
CA GLN A 312 -12.00 1.08 18.89
C GLN A 312 -11.36 0.27 17.77
N LYS A 313 -11.29 0.80 16.54
CA LYS A 313 -10.61 0.14 15.41
C LYS A 313 -9.15 -0.15 15.72
N LEU A 314 -8.45 0.78 16.37
CA LEU A 314 -7.06 0.56 16.80
C LEU A 314 -6.95 -0.55 17.86
N ILE A 315 -7.83 -0.57 18.86
CA ILE A 315 -7.87 -1.63 19.88
C ILE A 315 -8.14 -2.99 19.24
N ASP A 316 -9.11 -3.07 18.33
CA ASP A 316 -9.50 -4.30 17.65
C ASP A 316 -8.41 -4.81 16.69
N SER A 317 -7.63 -3.90 16.10
CA SER A 317 -6.51 -4.24 15.21
C SER A 317 -5.36 -4.98 15.92
N LYS A 318 -5.23 -4.78 17.25
CA LYS A 318 -4.10 -5.27 18.08
C LYS A 318 -2.71 -4.91 17.53
N SER A 319 -2.66 -3.93 16.64
CA SER A 319 -1.48 -3.55 15.89
C SER A 319 -1.01 -2.15 16.29
N LEU A 320 0.20 -1.80 15.88
CA LEU A 320 0.73 -0.46 16.07
C LEU A 320 -0.16 0.55 15.32
N GLY A 321 -0.65 1.54 16.05
CA GLY A 321 -1.37 2.66 15.48
C GLY A 321 -1.09 3.95 16.22
N THR A 322 -1.75 5.01 15.79
CA THR A 322 -1.58 6.35 16.34
C THR A 322 -2.92 7.02 16.52
N ILE A 323 -3.08 7.74 17.63
CA ILE A 323 -4.11 8.77 17.78
C ILE A 323 -3.49 10.17 17.78
N GLU A 324 -4.22 11.15 17.26
CA GLU A 324 -3.88 12.57 17.40
C GLU A 324 -4.93 13.27 18.27
N LEU A 325 -4.46 14.00 19.28
CA LEU A 325 -5.30 14.81 20.16
C LEU A 325 -5.54 16.20 19.58
N SER A 326 -6.53 16.93 20.09
CA SER A 326 -6.85 18.32 19.69
C SER A 326 -5.69 19.32 19.83
N THR A 327 -4.64 18.96 20.59
CA THR A 327 -3.39 19.71 20.73
C THR A 327 -2.40 19.51 19.59
N GLY A 328 -2.65 18.53 18.73
CA GLY A 328 -1.72 17.98 17.74
C GLY A 328 -0.74 16.96 18.33
N LEU A 329 -0.85 16.62 19.62
CA LEU A 329 -0.05 15.56 20.23
C LEU A 329 -0.46 14.22 19.62
N GLN A 330 0.52 13.49 19.13
CA GLN A 330 0.35 12.17 18.55
C GLN A 330 0.86 11.12 19.54
N VAL A 331 0.07 10.08 19.80
CA VAL A 331 0.45 8.95 20.65
C VAL A 331 0.45 7.69 19.80
N SER A 332 1.61 7.07 19.64
CA SER A 332 1.79 5.86 18.84
C SER A 332 2.09 4.66 19.71
N GLY A 333 1.31 3.59 19.59
CA GLY A 333 1.47 2.37 20.38
C GLY A 333 0.41 1.32 20.04
N VAL A 334 0.39 0.22 20.79
CA VAL A 334 -0.68 -0.78 20.69
C VAL A 334 -1.76 -0.43 21.71
N PHE A 335 -2.92 0.04 21.24
CA PHE A 335 -4.03 0.45 22.11
C PHE A 335 -4.75 -0.77 22.66
N THR A 336 -5.05 -0.76 23.96
CA THR A 336 -5.64 -1.91 24.67
C THR A 336 -6.94 -1.57 25.38
N ARG A 337 -7.12 -0.30 25.76
CA ARG A 337 -8.26 0.11 26.56
C ARG A 337 -8.72 1.51 26.21
N MET A 338 -10.04 1.70 26.29
CA MET A 338 -10.65 3.02 26.38
C MET A 338 -11.79 3.03 27.40
N ILE A 339 -12.04 4.19 27.98
CA ILE A 339 -13.24 4.45 28.79
C ILE A 339 -14.04 5.55 28.10
N LYS A 340 -15.37 5.37 28.05
CA LYS A 340 -16.31 6.31 27.47
C LYS A 340 -17.23 6.91 28.52
N ASN A 341 -17.71 8.14 28.30
CA ASN A 341 -18.84 8.70 29.04
C ASN A 341 -20.18 8.23 28.43
N GLU A 342 -21.29 8.72 28.99
CA GLU A 342 -22.65 8.39 28.52
C GLU A 342 -22.89 8.83 27.07
N ASP A 343 -22.24 9.91 26.63
CA ASP A 343 -22.33 10.49 25.28
C ASP A 343 -21.38 9.82 24.25
N GLN A 344 -20.74 8.70 24.61
CA GLN A 344 -19.75 7.99 23.77
C GLN A 344 -18.47 8.79 23.45
N GLU A 345 -18.16 9.82 24.23
CA GLU A 345 -16.88 10.52 24.12
C GLU A 345 -15.80 9.72 24.86
N VAL A 346 -14.59 9.67 24.30
CA VAL A 346 -13.46 9.01 24.93
C VAL A 346 -12.93 9.90 26.05
N ILE A 347 -12.95 9.38 27.27
CA ILE A 347 -12.48 10.10 28.45
C ILE A 347 -11.14 9.57 28.96
N PHE A 348 -10.70 8.41 28.47
CA PHE A 348 -9.44 7.78 28.82
C PHE A 348 -9.03 6.77 27.74
N PHE A 349 -7.73 6.65 27.51
CA PHE A 349 -7.15 5.60 26.67
C PHE A 349 -5.88 5.03 27.30
N GLU A 350 -5.53 3.82 26.87
CA GLU A 350 -4.33 3.10 27.30
C GLU A 350 -3.69 2.36 26.12
N THR A 351 -2.36 2.39 26.09
CA THR A 351 -1.52 1.54 25.23
C THR A 351 -0.69 0.59 26.08
N THR A 352 -0.26 -0.52 25.49
CA THR A 352 0.66 -1.47 26.12
C THR A 352 1.98 -1.55 25.36
N GLY A 353 3.06 -1.88 26.08
CA GLY A 353 4.41 -2.03 25.52
C GLY A 353 4.99 -0.70 25.03
N LYS A 354 5.88 -0.77 24.03
CA LYS A 354 6.58 0.40 23.50
C LYS A 354 5.59 1.43 22.96
N THR A 355 5.65 2.65 23.49
CA THR A 355 4.86 3.81 23.05
C THR A 355 5.78 4.99 22.78
N ALA A 356 5.44 5.81 21.79
CA ALA A 356 6.15 7.05 21.51
C ALA A 356 5.16 8.21 21.37
N LEU A 357 5.56 9.38 21.84
CA LEU A 357 4.82 10.62 21.66
C LEU A 357 5.49 11.45 20.57
N ALA A 358 4.69 12.03 19.70
CA ALA A 358 5.15 12.84 18.58
C ALA A 358 4.34 14.12 18.41
N TYR A 359 4.91 15.08 17.68
CA TYR A 359 4.21 16.26 17.19
C TYR A 359 4.62 16.51 15.75
N ARG A 360 3.64 16.56 14.84
CA ARG A 360 3.88 16.69 13.39
C ARG A 360 4.84 15.62 12.86
N GLU A 361 4.54 14.35 13.18
CA GLU A 361 5.28 13.18 12.68
C GLU A 361 6.77 13.18 13.10
N LYS A 362 7.07 13.81 14.23
CA LYS A 362 8.39 13.83 14.86
C LYS A 362 8.30 13.51 16.35
N GLU A 363 9.07 12.52 16.78
CA GLU A 363 9.16 12.13 18.18
C GLU A 363 9.51 13.33 19.07
N LEU A 364 8.80 13.45 20.20
CA LEU A 364 9.10 14.42 21.23
C LEU A 364 10.34 13.99 22.00
N ILE A 365 11.28 14.91 22.17
CA ILE A 365 12.54 14.65 22.88
C ILE A 365 12.26 14.09 24.28
N GLY A 366 12.77 12.90 24.56
CA GLY A 366 12.60 12.23 25.85
C GLY A 366 11.28 11.48 26.03
N HIS A 367 10.43 11.40 25.00
CA HIS A 367 9.15 10.68 25.04
C HIS A 367 9.01 9.60 23.96
N GLY A 368 10.13 9.03 23.53
CA GLY A 368 10.16 7.86 22.65
C GLY A 368 9.93 6.53 23.36
N THR A 369 10.09 5.44 22.60
CA THR A 369 9.87 4.05 23.06
C THR A 369 10.81 3.59 24.17
N ALA A 370 11.96 4.25 24.34
CA ALA A 370 12.87 4.02 25.47
C ALA A 370 12.30 4.54 26.80
N THR A 371 11.53 5.63 26.76
CA THR A 371 10.89 6.21 27.95
C THR A 371 9.63 5.43 28.30
N HIS A 372 8.71 5.29 27.34
CA HIS A 372 7.41 4.64 27.55
C HIS A 372 7.44 3.17 27.08
N HIS A 373 8.23 2.34 27.77
CA HIS A 373 8.47 0.96 27.36
C HIS A 373 7.37 -0.03 27.79
N GLN A 374 6.55 0.31 28.78
CA GLN A 374 5.46 -0.53 29.31
C GLN A 374 4.07 -0.15 28.79
N GLY A 375 3.94 1.03 28.21
CA GLY A 375 2.67 1.57 27.74
C GLY A 375 2.59 3.07 28.01
N PHE A 376 1.44 3.63 27.69
CA PHE A 376 1.10 5.00 27.96
C PHE A 376 -0.39 5.08 28.22
N LEU A 377 -0.79 5.94 29.15
CA LEU A 377 -2.19 6.18 29.43
C LEU A 377 -2.43 7.65 29.69
N SER A 378 -3.64 8.10 29.39
CA SER A 378 -4.04 9.45 29.74
C SER A 378 -5.56 9.59 29.72
N PRO A 379 -6.13 10.36 30.67
CA PRO A 379 -7.46 10.92 30.49
C PRO A 379 -7.48 11.93 29.34
N VAL A 380 -8.67 12.15 28.79
CA VAL A 380 -8.98 13.06 27.68
C VAL A 380 -10.24 13.84 28.05
N GLY A 381 -10.29 15.12 27.68
CA GLY A 381 -11.49 15.95 27.87
C GLY A 381 -11.23 17.27 28.57
N LYS A 382 -12.31 17.95 28.95
CA LYS A 382 -12.26 19.25 29.65
C LYS A 382 -12.23 19.09 31.17
N LEU A 383 -11.75 20.13 31.84
CA LEU A 383 -11.81 20.23 33.29
C LEU A 383 -13.19 20.68 33.77
N LYS A 384 -13.65 20.08 34.86
CA LYS A 384 -14.91 20.40 35.51
C LYS A 384 -14.89 21.83 36.02
N GLY A 385 -15.87 22.62 35.58
CA GLY A 385 -16.04 24.01 36.04
C GLY A 385 -15.10 25.01 35.40
N ILE A 386 -14.35 24.62 34.36
CA ILE A 386 -13.45 25.51 33.63
C ILE A 386 -13.81 25.50 32.14
N ASN A 387 -14.21 26.67 31.61
CA ASN A 387 -14.63 26.80 30.22
C ASN A 387 -13.45 26.74 29.23
N LEU A 388 -12.26 27.17 29.65
CA LEU A 388 -11.05 27.16 28.82
C LEU A 388 -10.42 25.77 28.86
N ALA A 389 -10.16 25.17 27.70
CA ALA A 389 -9.45 23.89 27.66
C ALA A 389 -8.02 24.06 28.20
N ILE A 390 -7.50 23.05 28.91
CA ILE A 390 -6.15 23.09 29.51
C ILE A 390 -5.09 23.46 28.47
N GLU A 391 -5.23 22.92 27.26
CA GLU A 391 -4.33 23.19 26.14
C GLU A 391 -4.24 24.66 25.75
N ASP A 392 -5.30 25.44 25.94
CA ASP A 392 -5.36 26.86 25.58
C ASP A 392 -5.02 27.79 26.76
N MET A 393 -4.70 27.24 27.94
CA MET A 393 -4.34 28.03 29.11
C MET A 393 -2.92 28.60 29.01
N GLY A 394 -2.81 29.93 29.09
CA GLY A 394 -1.52 30.60 29.29
C GLY A 394 -1.03 30.47 30.75
N PRO A 395 0.19 30.96 31.06
CA PRO A 395 0.72 30.92 32.43
C PRO A 395 -0.17 31.60 33.48
N ARG A 396 -0.84 32.70 33.09
CA ARG A 396 -1.78 33.41 33.99
C ARG A 396 -3.05 32.62 34.25
N ASP A 397 -3.56 31.93 33.24
CA ASP A 397 -4.76 31.10 33.37
C ASP A 397 -4.46 29.89 34.25
N LEU A 398 -3.32 29.22 34.04
CA LEU A 398 -2.86 28.12 34.88
C LEU A 398 -2.76 28.53 36.35
N GLN A 399 -2.14 29.68 36.65
CA GLN A 399 -2.10 30.21 38.02
C GLN A 399 -3.50 30.50 38.57
N ALA A 400 -4.39 31.09 37.78
CA ALA A 400 -5.77 31.38 38.19
C ALA A 400 -6.57 30.10 38.52
N TYR A 401 -6.21 28.97 37.91
CA TYR A 401 -6.81 27.65 38.18
C TYR A 401 -5.97 26.78 39.11
N ASN A 402 -5.01 27.35 39.84
CA ASN A 402 -4.12 26.69 40.81
C ASN A 402 -3.20 25.59 40.22
N PHE A 403 -2.84 25.71 38.95
CA PHE A 403 -1.77 24.92 38.34
C PHE A 403 -0.43 25.65 38.57
N TYR A 404 0.24 25.30 39.67
CA TYR A 404 1.57 25.81 40.00
C TYR A 404 2.64 24.73 39.77
N ASP A 405 3.81 25.15 39.31
CA ASP A 405 4.95 24.25 39.14
C ASP A 405 5.56 23.92 40.52
N ASN A 406 5.92 22.65 40.72
CA ASN A 406 6.45 22.09 41.97
C ASN A 406 5.49 22.13 43.16
N GLU A 407 4.18 22.25 42.90
CA GLU A 407 3.15 22.11 43.93
C GLU A 407 2.26 20.89 43.67
N ARG A 408 1.69 20.37 44.75
CA ARG A 408 0.70 19.30 44.64
C ARG A 408 -0.62 19.91 44.20
N ILE A 409 -1.10 19.48 43.04
CA ILE A 409 -2.33 19.97 42.45
C ILE A 409 -3.36 18.86 42.36
N GLU A 410 -4.62 19.26 42.41
CA GLU A 410 -5.76 18.38 42.30
C GLU A 410 -6.78 19.01 41.35
N PHE A 411 -7.26 18.24 40.39
CA PHE A 411 -8.33 18.65 39.50
C PHE A 411 -9.19 17.46 39.05
N THR A 412 -10.34 17.78 38.49
CA THR A 412 -11.32 16.78 38.02
C THR A 412 -11.77 17.14 36.61
N TYR A 413 -11.82 16.16 35.72
CA TYR A 413 -12.40 16.29 34.39
C TYR A 413 -13.94 16.37 34.47
N GLU A 414 -14.60 16.94 33.46
CA GLU A 414 -16.07 16.91 33.35
C GLU A 414 -16.62 15.48 33.38
N SER A 415 -15.83 14.52 32.89
CA SER A 415 -16.12 13.09 32.95
C SER A 415 -16.15 12.51 34.36
N GLY A 416 -15.60 13.20 35.36
CA GLY A 416 -15.47 12.72 36.74
C GLY A 416 -14.13 12.02 37.03
N ILE A 417 -13.20 11.96 36.07
CA ILE A 417 -11.83 11.49 36.34
C ILE A 417 -11.12 12.52 37.21
N ARG A 418 -10.57 12.10 38.35
CA ARG A 418 -9.80 12.94 39.28
C ARG A 418 -8.31 12.65 39.11
N VAL A 419 -7.51 13.71 39.07
CA VAL A 419 -6.04 13.65 39.00
C VAL A 419 -5.49 14.44 40.18
N GLU A 420 -4.62 13.81 40.97
CA GLU A 420 -3.94 14.43 42.11
C GLU A 420 -2.47 14.03 42.09
N GLY A 421 -1.54 14.99 42.16
CA GLY A 421 -0.11 14.70 42.16
C GLY A 421 0.76 15.95 42.23
N LEU A 422 2.08 15.76 42.34
CA LEU A 422 3.06 16.84 42.32
C LEU A 422 3.37 17.23 40.87
N ASN A 423 2.98 18.43 40.45
CA ASN A 423 3.28 18.95 39.12
C ASN A 423 4.77 19.31 39.00
N ILE A 424 5.47 18.76 38.00
CA ILE A 424 6.90 19.03 37.78
C ILE A 424 7.09 20.08 36.69
N THR A 425 6.54 19.82 35.51
CA THR A 425 6.79 20.63 34.31
C THR A 425 5.74 20.35 33.24
N GLY A 426 5.60 21.28 32.29
CA GLY A 426 4.74 21.14 31.13
C GLY A 426 5.47 21.41 29.82
N MET A 427 5.09 20.70 28.75
CA MET A 427 5.58 20.95 27.40
C MET A 427 4.50 21.58 26.53
N ARG A 428 4.88 22.59 25.74
CA ARG A 428 3.98 23.31 24.83
C ARG A 428 4.36 23.08 23.37
N ASN A 429 3.37 23.14 22.48
CA ASN A 429 3.61 23.14 21.04
C ASN A 429 4.10 24.51 20.54
N LEU A 430 4.45 24.59 19.25
CA LEU A 430 4.92 25.82 18.59
C LEU A 430 3.90 26.97 18.62
N ASN A 431 2.61 26.67 18.79
CA ASN A 431 1.54 27.66 18.89
C ASN A 431 1.26 28.06 20.37
N GLY A 432 2.08 27.57 21.31
CA GLY A 432 1.93 27.84 22.74
C GLY A 432 0.90 26.97 23.46
N LYS A 433 0.26 25.99 22.80
CA LYS A 433 -0.70 25.10 23.46
C LYS A 433 0.01 24.11 24.37
N LEU A 434 -0.51 23.88 25.58
CA LEU A 434 0.03 22.87 26.49
C LEU A 434 -0.32 21.46 25.98
N MET A 435 0.69 20.61 25.81
CA MET A 435 0.57 19.26 25.24
C MET A 435 0.78 18.15 26.27
N LEU A 436 1.73 18.34 27.18
CA LEU A 436 2.09 17.35 28.18
C LEU A 436 2.29 18.03 29.53
N ILE A 437 1.88 17.37 30.60
CA ILE A 437 2.17 17.75 31.99
C ILE A 437 2.76 16.55 32.69
N GLN A 438 3.88 16.74 33.37
CA GLN A 438 4.57 15.68 34.09
C GLN A 438 4.23 15.74 35.59
N PHE A 439 3.86 14.60 36.15
CA PHE A 439 3.57 14.45 37.58
C PHE A 439 4.42 13.37 38.24
N THR A 440 4.82 13.60 39.48
CA THR A 440 5.27 12.56 40.42
C THR A 440 4.26 12.37 41.54
N ASP A 441 4.32 11.21 42.20
CA ASP A 441 3.43 10.87 43.31
C ASP A 441 1.95 11.10 42.94
N CYS A 442 1.61 10.65 41.73
CA CYS A 442 0.34 10.94 41.08
C CYS A 442 -0.64 9.78 41.25
N THR A 443 -1.91 10.11 41.47
CA THR A 443 -3.02 9.17 41.43
C THR A 443 -4.07 9.67 40.45
N ILE A 444 -4.53 8.79 39.57
CA ILE A 444 -5.70 9.01 38.71
C ILE A 444 -6.80 8.06 39.13
N THR A 445 -7.98 8.58 39.43
CA THR A 445 -9.14 7.75 39.79
C THR A 445 -10.36 8.08 38.93
N TYR A 446 -11.17 7.06 38.69
CA TYR A 446 -12.47 7.18 38.04
C TYR A 446 -13.48 6.26 38.71
N LYS A 447 -14.52 6.84 39.32
CA LYS A 447 -15.47 6.10 40.18
C LYS A 447 -14.68 5.34 41.27
N ASP A 448 -14.85 4.02 41.35
CA ASP A 448 -14.17 3.15 42.32
C ASP A 448 -12.83 2.57 41.81
N GLU A 449 -12.41 2.94 40.60
CA GLU A 449 -11.20 2.43 39.96
C GLU A 449 -10.02 3.40 40.08
N VAL A 450 -8.84 2.87 40.42
CA VAL A 450 -7.56 3.58 40.33
C VAL A 450 -6.95 3.25 38.96
N LEU A 451 -6.84 4.25 38.09
CA LEU A 451 -6.30 4.12 36.73
C LEU A 451 -4.78 4.29 36.67
N PHE A 452 -4.22 5.02 37.63
CA PHE A 452 -2.77 5.22 37.79
C PHE A 452 -2.48 5.52 39.26
N SER A 453 -1.35 5.05 39.75
CA SER A 453 -0.95 5.19 41.14
C SER A 453 0.52 5.60 41.28
N PRO A 454 0.95 6.10 42.46
CA PRO A 454 2.34 6.53 42.67
C PRO A 454 3.38 5.41 42.44
N VAL A 455 2.99 4.14 42.58
CA VAL A 455 3.90 3.00 42.36
C VAL A 455 4.20 2.77 40.88
N ASP A 456 3.37 3.30 39.98
CA ASP A 456 3.56 3.23 38.53
C ASP A 456 4.60 4.25 38.04
N GLY A 457 5.03 5.16 38.92
CA GLY A 457 6.13 6.08 38.69
C GLY A 457 5.71 7.47 38.24
N VAL A 458 6.43 8.02 37.25
CA VAL A 458 6.20 9.38 36.73
C VAL A 458 5.09 9.33 35.67
N LEU A 459 4.00 10.06 35.90
CA LEU A 459 2.94 10.21 34.91
C LEU A 459 3.31 11.32 33.92
N ASN A 460 3.22 11.02 32.63
CA ASN A 460 3.25 12.03 31.58
C ASN A 460 1.83 12.19 31.03
N LEU A 461 1.10 13.17 31.55
CA LEU A 461 -0.30 13.41 31.20
C LEU A 461 -0.40 14.07 29.82
N ALA A 462 -0.96 13.35 28.85
CA ALA A 462 -1.27 13.92 27.54
C ALA A 462 -2.47 14.86 27.64
N VAL A 463 -2.26 16.11 27.23
CA VAL A 463 -3.30 17.14 27.21
C VAL A 463 -4.00 17.12 25.86
N GLY A 464 -5.31 16.97 25.90
CA GLY A 464 -6.19 17.06 24.74
C GLY A 464 -7.64 16.95 25.14
N LYS A 465 -8.47 17.81 24.55
CA LYS A 465 -9.92 17.76 24.69
C LYS A 465 -10.53 16.58 23.94
N ASP A 466 -10.09 16.34 22.71
CA ASP A 466 -10.69 15.35 21.80
C ASP A 466 -9.61 14.53 21.09
N ILE A 467 -9.96 13.30 20.69
CA ILE A 467 -9.18 12.54 19.71
C ILE A 467 -9.68 12.92 18.32
N VAL A 468 -8.87 13.68 17.57
CA VAL A 468 -9.26 14.23 16.25
C VAL A 468 -8.87 13.34 15.08
N SER A 469 -7.93 12.42 15.28
CA SER A 469 -7.51 11.44 14.27
C SER A 469 -7.10 10.12 14.93
N ALA A 470 -7.29 9.02 14.21
CA ALA A 470 -6.76 7.70 14.54
C ALA A 470 -6.39 6.96 13.26
N TYR A 471 -5.20 6.37 13.18
CA TYR A 471 -4.68 5.74 11.97
C TYR A 471 -3.66 4.62 12.24
N ALA A 472 -3.42 3.77 11.24
CA ALA A 472 -2.45 2.68 11.31
C ALA A 472 -1.00 3.18 11.25
N GLY A 473 -0.10 2.48 11.95
CA GLY A 473 1.33 2.80 11.99
C GLY A 473 1.69 3.93 12.96
N PRO A 474 3.00 4.18 13.14
CA PRO A 474 3.48 5.21 14.04
C PRO A 474 3.42 6.61 13.40
N ALA A 475 3.38 7.64 14.24
CA ALA A 475 3.50 9.04 13.81
C ALA A 475 4.91 9.34 13.30
N ASP A 476 5.93 8.91 14.04
CA ASP A 476 7.33 8.96 13.59
C ASP A 476 7.82 7.54 13.37
N TYR A 477 8.11 7.20 12.11
CA TYR A 477 8.59 5.88 11.74
C TYR A 477 10.01 5.58 12.30
N HIS A 478 10.75 6.58 12.80
CA HIS A 478 12.03 6.35 13.48
C HIS A 478 11.87 5.85 14.93
N SER A 479 10.68 5.99 15.53
CA SER A 479 10.44 5.59 16.92
C SER A 479 10.32 4.07 17.11
N PHE A 480 10.01 3.35 16.03
CA PHE A 480 9.73 1.91 16.05
C PHE A 480 10.60 1.17 15.02
N ASP A 481 10.90 -0.09 15.33
CA ASP A 481 11.53 -0.99 14.37
C ASP A 481 10.46 -1.59 13.47
N LEU A 482 10.38 -1.07 12.24
CA LEU A 482 9.40 -1.48 11.23
C LEU A 482 10.01 -2.45 10.19
N ILE A 483 11.13 -3.09 10.51
CA ILE A 483 11.75 -4.06 9.61
C ILE A 483 10.88 -5.33 9.59
N TYR A 484 10.30 -5.61 8.43
CA TYR A 484 9.66 -6.89 8.13
C TYR A 484 10.77 -7.86 7.79
N HIS A 485 10.89 -8.96 8.54
CA HIS A 485 11.93 -9.97 8.28
C HIS A 485 11.95 -10.36 6.80
N GLU A 486 13.09 -10.13 6.13
CA GLU A 486 13.30 -10.49 4.73
C GLU A 486 12.99 -11.97 4.55
N SER A 487 12.22 -12.30 3.52
CA SER A 487 12.14 -13.69 3.07
C SER A 487 13.53 -14.11 2.58
N GLU A 488 14.17 -15.05 3.27
CA GLU A 488 15.44 -15.66 2.86
C GLU A 488 15.32 -16.48 1.55
N THR A 489 14.10 -16.67 1.04
CA THR A 489 13.85 -17.44 -0.17
C THR A 489 13.97 -16.53 -1.39
N THR A 490 15.16 -16.48 -1.98
CA THR A 490 15.31 -15.99 -3.35
C THR A 490 14.68 -17.00 -4.30
N THR A 491 13.87 -16.54 -5.27
CA THR A 491 13.33 -17.33 -6.37
C THR A 491 14.47 -18.01 -7.12
N ALA A 492 14.79 -19.25 -6.74
CA ALA A 492 15.78 -20.01 -7.46
C ALA A 492 15.21 -20.27 -8.87
N LYS A 493 16.03 -20.11 -9.93
CA LYS A 493 15.70 -20.50 -11.32
C LYS A 493 16.16 -21.93 -11.61
N ASN A 494 15.29 -22.77 -12.19
CA ASN A 494 15.58 -24.20 -12.31
C ASN A 494 16.75 -24.39 -13.28
N PRO A 495 17.60 -25.42 -13.11
CA PRO A 495 18.60 -25.73 -14.12
C PRO A 495 17.89 -26.01 -15.45
N ILE A 496 18.16 -25.15 -16.43
CA ILE A 496 17.54 -25.16 -17.76
C ILE A 496 17.87 -26.49 -18.44
N SER A 497 16.85 -27.22 -18.90
CA SER A 497 17.02 -28.47 -19.62
C SER A 497 17.74 -28.25 -20.96
N LYS A 498 18.35 -29.28 -21.53
CA LYS A 498 18.99 -29.18 -22.87
C LYS A 498 18.02 -28.73 -23.97
N LYS A 499 16.73 -29.13 -23.87
CA LYS A 499 15.68 -28.72 -24.81
C LYS A 499 15.41 -27.22 -24.68
N GLU A 500 15.27 -26.71 -23.46
CA GLU A 500 15.06 -25.28 -23.19
C GLU A 500 16.29 -24.45 -23.57
N GLN A 501 17.51 -24.95 -23.34
CA GLN A 501 18.75 -24.29 -23.79
C GLN A 501 18.76 -24.12 -25.32
N SER A 502 18.46 -25.20 -26.06
CA SER A 502 18.38 -25.15 -27.53
C SER A 502 17.35 -24.12 -28.01
N LEU A 503 16.18 -24.09 -27.36
CA LEU A 503 15.13 -23.14 -27.69
C LEU A 503 15.55 -21.69 -27.40
N GLN A 504 16.17 -21.44 -26.25
CA GLN A 504 16.67 -20.11 -25.91
C GLN A 504 17.71 -19.60 -26.90
N GLU A 505 18.57 -20.48 -27.43
CA GLU A 505 19.52 -20.11 -28.50
C GLU A 505 18.81 -19.73 -29.80
N LEU A 506 17.70 -20.39 -30.16
CA LEU A 506 16.90 -19.99 -31.33
C LEU A 506 16.27 -18.61 -31.14
N TYR A 507 15.66 -18.34 -29.98
CA TYR A 507 15.13 -17.00 -29.67
C TYR A 507 16.24 -15.94 -29.68
N LYS A 508 17.44 -16.25 -29.16
CA LYS A 508 18.59 -15.32 -29.21
C LYS A 508 19.01 -15.00 -30.64
N LYS A 509 19.05 -15.98 -31.54
CA LYS A 509 19.34 -15.76 -32.98
C LYS A 509 18.31 -14.83 -33.62
N VAL A 510 17.02 -15.08 -33.40
CA VAL A 510 15.94 -14.23 -33.93
C VAL A 510 16.06 -12.80 -33.39
N ARG A 511 16.29 -12.65 -32.08
CA ARG A 511 16.52 -11.34 -31.47
C ARG A 511 17.72 -10.62 -32.09
N HIS A 512 18.82 -11.33 -32.31
CA HIS A 512 20.00 -10.76 -32.96
C HIS A 512 19.66 -10.22 -34.36
N TYR A 513 18.91 -10.97 -35.17
CA TYR A 513 18.46 -10.49 -36.49
C TYR A 513 17.53 -9.27 -36.42
N ARG A 514 16.73 -9.11 -35.35
CA ARG A 514 15.93 -7.89 -35.13
C ARG A 514 16.79 -6.66 -34.82
N GLU A 515 17.94 -6.85 -34.18
CA GLU A 515 18.84 -5.78 -33.76
C GLU A 515 19.85 -5.41 -34.88
N GLU A 516 19.95 -6.20 -35.95
CA GLU A 516 20.80 -5.95 -37.11
C GLU A 516 20.09 -5.15 -38.22
N ASP A 517 20.81 -4.21 -38.85
CA ASP A 517 20.29 -3.38 -39.96
C ASP A 517 20.09 -4.16 -41.28
N LYS A 518 20.58 -5.40 -41.39
CA LYS A 518 20.53 -6.20 -42.63
C LYS A 518 20.13 -7.64 -42.36
N ILE A 519 18.90 -7.96 -42.72
CA ILE A 519 18.31 -9.29 -42.61
C ILE A 519 18.68 -10.12 -43.85
N ASN A 520 19.01 -11.40 -43.64
CA ASN A 520 19.19 -12.37 -44.72
C ASN A 520 17.99 -13.32 -44.78
N ASP A 521 17.07 -13.08 -45.70
CA ASP A 521 15.83 -13.83 -45.88
C ASP A 521 16.04 -15.34 -46.03
N ASP A 522 17.08 -15.77 -46.74
CA ASP A 522 17.37 -17.21 -46.93
C ASP A 522 17.75 -17.88 -45.60
N THR A 523 18.41 -17.12 -44.72
CA THR A 523 18.78 -17.60 -43.38
C THR A 523 17.56 -17.64 -42.47
N LEU A 524 16.70 -16.61 -42.51
CA LEU A 524 15.44 -16.61 -41.76
C LEU A 524 14.48 -17.71 -42.21
N ARG A 525 14.35 -17.97 -43.51
CA ARG A 525 13.51 -19.07 -44.03
C ARG A 525 13.99 -20.44 -43.54
N LYS A 526 15.30 -20.68 -43.54
CA LYS A 526 15.88 -21.91 -42.97
C LYS A 526 15.62 -22.03 -41.47
N LEU A 527 15.76 -20.91 -40.74
CA LEU A 527 15.47 -20.88 -39.30
C LEU A 527 13.99 -21.15 -39.02
N ARG A 528 13.09 -20.56 -39.81
CA ARG A 528 11.65 -20.82 -39.76
C ARG A 528 11.35 -22.30 -39.95
N ASP A 529 11.94 -22.93 -40.97
CA ASP A 529 11.77 -24.35 -41.25
C ASP A 529 12.34 -25.23 -40.11
N GLU A 530 13.47 -24.85 -39.51
CA GLU A 530 14.04 -25.53 -38.35
C GLU A 530 13.09 -25.49 -37.14
N VAL A 531 12.53 -24.32 -36.84
CA VAL A 531 11.56 -24.14 -35.74
C VAL A 531 10.28 -24.90 -36.03
N GLN A 532 9.73 -24.81 -37.25
CA GLN A 532 8.50 -25.49 -37.63
C GLN A 532 8.61 -27.02 -37.53
N ASN A 533 9.77 -27.59 -37.85
CA ASN A 533 9.98 -29.04 -37.84
C ASN A 533 10.31 -29.59 -36.44
N ASN A 534 11.04 -28.83 -35.61
CA ASN A 534 11.56 -29.31 -34.31
C ASN A 534 10.85 -28.72 -33.08
N HIS A 535 10.17 -27.60 -33.24
CA HIS A 535 9.58 -26.78 -32.18
C HIS A 535 8.25 -26.15 -32.63
N ALA A 536 7.39 -26.90 -33.33
CA ALA A 536 6.11 -26.40 -33.86
C ALA A 536 5.20 -25.78 -32.77
N GLU A 537 5.35 -26.19 -31.51
CA GLU A 537 4.66 -25.63 -30.36
C GLU A 537 5.03 -24.18 -30.04
N GLN A 538 6.19 -23.71 -30.53
CA GLN A 538 6.75 -22.38 -30.29
C GLN A 538 6.25 -21.38 -31.34
N TRP A 539 4.92 -21.24 -31.43
CA TRP A 539 4.28 -20.37 -32.42
C TRP A 539 4.72 -18.91 -32.32
N LEU A 540 5.10 -18.43 -31.12
CA LEU A 540 5.61 -17.07 -30.93
C LEU A 540 6.93 -16.87 -31.65
N LEU A 541 7.85 -17.85 -31.57
CA LEU A 541 9.12 -17.80 -32.29
C LEU A 541 8.90 -17.79 -33.81
N ILE A 542 7.93 -18.57 -34.31
CA ILE A 542 7.57 -18.59 -35.74
C ILE A 542 7.01 -17.22 -36.14
N SER A 543 6.10 -16.66 -35.35
CA SER A 543 5.54 -15.31 -35.57
C SER A 543 6.64 -14.24 -35.60
N GLU A 544 7.63 -14.31 -34.72
CA GLU A 544 8.75 -13.36 -34.70
C GLU A 544 9.60 -13.43 -35.98
N ILE A 545 9.80 -14.64 -36.53
CA ILE A 545 10.52 -14.84 -37.79
C ILE A 545 9.69 -14.38 -38.98
N ASP A 546 8.39 -14.66 -38.98
CA ASP A 546 7.48 -14.26 -40.06
C ASP A 546 7.38 -12.74 -40.17
N GLU A 547 7.29 -12.04 -39.05
CA GLU A 547 7.33 -10.57 -39.03
C GLU A 547 8.62 -10.00 -39.62
N LEU A 548 9.78 -10.62 -39.33
CA LEU A 548 11.07 -10.19 -39.90
C LEU A 548 11.19 -10.45 -41.40
N LEU A 549 10.42 -11.42 -41.94
CA LEU A 549 10.36 -11.70 -43.37
C LEU A 549 9.39 -10.77 -44.10
N GLU A 550 8.48 -10.13 -43.37
CA GLU A 550 7.50 -9.16 -43.90
C GLU A 550 7.97 -7.71 -43.83
N SER A 551 8.91 -7.40 -42.93
CA SER A 551 9.56 -6.08 -42.75
C SER A 551 10.62 -5.80 -43.80
#